data_AF-A0A846BW96-F1
#
_entry.id   AF-A0A846BW96-F1
#
_cell.length_a   1.000
_cell.length_b   1.000
_cell.length_c   1.000
_cell.angle_alpha   90.00
_cell.angle_beta   90.00
_cell.angle_gamma   90.00
#
_symmetry.space_group_name_H-M   'P 1'
#
loop_
_entity.id
_entity.type
_entity.pdbx_description
1 polymer ?
#
loop_
_entity_poly.entity_id
_entity_poly.type
_entity_poly.pdbx_seq_one_letter_code
_entity_poly.pdbx_strand_id
1 'polypeptide(L)'
;MPQTHIRFDWAIKKLLRNKANHVVLEGFLSELLGKQIKIQSILESESNQQTEDDKLNRVDIVAENDQGELILIEVQNSTEQDYFHRMLYGTAKLIT
;
A
#
# COMPACT_ATOMS: atom_id res chain seq x y z
N MET A 1 10.42 -10.57 21.74
CA MET A 1 9.26 -10.24 22.60
C MET A 1 8.00 -10.60 21.82
N PRO A 2 6.93 -11.12 22.45
CA PRO A 2 5.68 -11.36 21.73
C PRO A 2 5.13 -10.04 21.20
N GLN A 3 4.73 -10.04 19.93
CA GLN A 3 4.28 -8.85 19.25
C GLN A 3 2.87 -8.48 19.73
N THR A 4 2.77 -7.47 20.59
CA THR A 4 1.51 -6.97 21.17
C THR A 4 0.74 -6.02 20.26
N HIS A 5 1.31 -5.63 19.11
CA HIS A 5 0.77 -4.61 18.22
C HIS A 5 0.49 -5.17 16.83
N ILE A 6 -0.69 -4.81 16.30
CA ILE A 6 -1.09 -5.12 14.93
C ILE A 6 -0.20 -4.32 13.97
N ARG A 7 0.44 -4.99 12.99
CA ARG A 7 1.22 -4.29 11.97
C ARG A 7 0.30 -3.53 11.02
N PHE A 8 0.72 -2.34 10.61
CA PHE A 8 -0.06 -1.48 9.74
C PHE A 8 -0.40 -2.13 8.39
N ASP A 9 0.54 -2.84 7.77
CA ASP A 9 0.33 -3.59 6.53
C ASP A 9 -0.69 -4.74 6.68
N TRP A 10 -0.66 -5.43 7.82
CA TRP A 10 -1.67 -6.44 8.14
C TRP A 10 -3.05 -5.79 8.33
N ALA A 11 -3.11 -4.65 9.03
CA ALA A 11 -4.35 -3.91 9.23
C ALA A 11 -4.96 -3.44 7.90
N ILE A 12 -4.16 -2.91 6.98
CA ILE A 12 -4.67 -2.52 5.66
C ILE A 12 -5.20 -3.74 4.89
N LYS A 13 -4.44 -4.84 4.83
CA LYS A 13 -4.85 -6.05 4.11
C LYS A 13 -6.11 -6.71 4.69
N LYS A 14 -6.31 -6.69 6.02
CA LYS A 14 -7.38 -7.44 6.69
C LYS A 14 -8.56 -6.60 7.19
N LEU A 15 -8.30 -5.41 7.73
CA LEU A 15 -9.34 -4.52 8.25
C LEU A 15 -9.85 -3.57 7.16
N LEU A 16 -8.96 -3.01 6.33
CA LEU A 16 -9.32 -1.89 5.45
C LEU A 16 -9.81 -2.31 4.05
N ARG A 17 -9.74 -3.60 3.70
CA ARG A 17 -10.44 -4.14 2.51
C ARG A 17 -11.96 -4.11 2.62
N ASN A 18 -12.50 -3.94 3.83
CA ASN A 18 -13.92 -3.74 4.01
C ASN A 18 -14.26 -2.28 3.64
N LYS A 19 -15.17 -2.08 2.67
CA LYS A 19 -15.63 -0.76 2.24
C LYS A 19 -16.14 0.12 3.39
N ALA A 20 -16.69 -0.48 4.46
CA ALA A 20 -17.12 0.25 5.65
C ALA A 20 -15.95 0.93 6.40
N ASN A 21 -14.72 0.47 6.20
CA ASN A 21 -13.52 0.95 6.86
C ASN A 21 -12.68 1.89 5.97
N HIS A 22 -13.12 2.17 4.73
CA HIS A 22 -12.42 3.10 3.83
C HIS A 22 -12.32 4.51 4.42
N VAL A 23 -13.33 4.95 5.17
CA VAL A 23 -13.35 6.29 5.81
C VAL A 23 -12.15 6.51 6.74
N VAL A 24 -11.73 5.46 7.46
CA VAL A 24 -10.58 5.54 8.37
C VAL A 24 -9.28 5.69 7.57
N LEU A 25 -9.16 4.96 6.45
CA LEU A 25 -7.98 5.02 5.59
C LEU A 25 -7.91 6.34 4.81
N GLU A 26 -9.04 6.85 4.33
CA GLU A 26 -9.16 8.17 3.72
C GLU A 26 -8.72 9.27 4.68
N GLY A 27 -9.19 9.24 5.93
CA GLY A 27 -8.78 10.19 6.96
C GLY A 27 -7.27 10.11 7.26
N PHE A 28 -6.73 8.90 7.41
CA PHE A 28 -5.30 8.70 7.62
C PHE A 28 -4.45 9.23 6.46
N LEU A 29 -4.80 8.88 5.22
CA LEU A 29 -4.08 9.34 4.03
C LEU A 29 -4.20 10.85 3.84
N SER A 30 -5.37 11.41 4.18
CA SER A 30 -5.60 12.84 4.05
C SER A 30 -4.72 13.64 5.01
N GLU A 31 -4.63 13.20 6.26
CA GLU A 31 -3.77 13.81 7.28
C GLU A 31 -2.29 13.64 6.91
N LEU A 32 -1.89 12.43 6.48
CA LEU A 32 -0.50 12.14 6.12
C LEU A 32 -0.01 12.97 4.93
N LEU A 33 -0.86 13.17 3.92
CA LEU A 33 -0.49 13.86 2.68
C LEU A 33 -0.84 15.36 2.70
N GLY A 34 -1.53 15.85 3.74
CA GLY A 34 -1.96 17.25 3.85
C GLY A 34 -2.94 17.68 2.75
N LYS A 35 -3.68 16.72 2.18
CA LYS A 35 -4.66 16.93 1.10
C LYS A 35 -5.88 16.07 1.38
N GLN A 36 -7.07 16.47 0.94
CA GLN A 36 -8.22 15.58 1.04
C GLN A 36 -8.06 14.42 0.06
N ILE A 37 -8.14 13.18 0.57
CA ILE A 37 -7.99 11.95 -0.22
C ILE A 37 -9.27 11.13 -0.12
N LYS A 38 -9.81 10.75 -1.28
CA LYS A 38 -10.97 9.86 -1.39
C LYS A 38 -10.59 8.59 -2.13
N ILE A 39 -10.83 7.43 -1.52
CA ILE A 39 -10.45 6.14 -2.10
C ILE A 39 -11.49 5.75 -3.15
N GLN A 40 -11.03 5.54 -4.38
CA GLN A 40 -11.86 5.07 -5.50
C GLN A 40 -11.90 3.55 -5.54
N SER A 41 -10.74 2.90 -5.40
CA SER A 41 -10.65 1.45 -5.36
C SER A 41 -9.37 1.00 -4.67
N ILE A 42 -9.44 -0.17 -4.05
CA ILE A 42 -8.26 -0.92 -3.61
C ILE A 42 -8.03 -1.96 -4.69
N LEU A 43 -6.86 -1.93 -5.32
CA LEU A 43 -6.50 -2.87 -6.36
C LEU A 43 -6.13 -4.20 -5.71
N GLU A 44 -6.77 -5.27 -6.16
CA GLU A 44 -6.48 -6.65 -5.77
C GLU A 44 -5.15 -7.08 -6.41
N SER A 45 -4.05 -6.59 -5.88
CA SER A 45 -2.70 -6.98 -6.29
C SER A 45 -2.34 -8.30 -5.58
N GLU A 46 -2.21 -9.37 -6.38
CA GLU A 46 -1.54 -10.64 -6.08
C GLU A 46 -2.32 -11.67 -5.24
N SER A 47 -3.34 -12.29 -5.86
CA SER A 47 -3.85 -13.61 -5.45
C SER A 47 -3.03 -14.80 -6.03
N ASN A 48 -1.94 -14.55 -6.75
CA ASN A 48 -1.12 -15.61 -7.35
C ASN A 48 0.37 -15.23 -7.31
N GLN A 49 1.06 -15.64 -6.25
CA GLN A 49 2.52 -15.73 -6.24
C GLN A 49 2.88 -17.14 -5.81
N GLN A 50 3.60 -17.85 -6.69
CA GLN A 50 3.87 -19.28 -6.57
C GLN A 50 5.01 -19.62 -5.59
N THR A 51 5.57 -18.63 -4.88
CA THR A 51 6.77 -18.78 -4.05
C THR A 51 6.60 -18.05 -2.71
N GLU A 52 7.01 -18.69 -1.60
CA GLU A 52 6.78 -18.18 -0.24
C GLU A 52 7.46 -16.82 0.04
N ASP A 53 8.56 -16.52 -0.67
CA ASP A 53 9.33 -15.28 -0.56
C ASP A 53 8.69 -14.08 -1.28
N ASP A 54 7.74 -14.34 -2.19
CA ASP A 54 7.09 -13.28 -2.97
C ASP A 54 5.93 -12.62 -2.23
N LYS A 55 5.54 -13.10 -1.03
CA LYS A 55 4.46 -12.55 -0.19
C LYS A 55 4.78 -11.15 0.33
N LEU A 56 4.83 -10.20 -0.57
CA LEU A 56 4.99 -8.80 -0.28
C LEU A 56 3.69 -8.32 0.35
N ASN A 57 3.84 -7.70 1.53
CA ASN A 57 2.72 -7.03 2.18
C ASN A 57 2.47 -5.67 1.52
N ARG A 58 2.06 -5.72 0.25
CA ARG A 58 1.69 -4.60 -0.58
C ARG A 58 0.17 -4.45 -0.67
N VAL A 59 -0.30 -3.20 -0.67
CA VAL A 59 -1.65 -2.84 -1.05
C VAL A 59 -1.58 -1.63 -1.98
N ASP A 60 -2.19 -1.76 -3.14
CA ASP A 60 -2.27 -0.71 -4.15
C ASP A 60 -3.64 -0.04 -4.08
N ILE A 61 -3.67 1.29 -4.00
CA ILE A 61 -4.89 2.09 -3.81
C ILE A 61 -4.96 3.14 -4.92
N VAL A 62 -6.11 3.22 -5.58
CA VAL A 62 -6.45 4.35 -6.44
C VAL A 62 -7.31 5.29 -5.62
N ALA A 63 -6.87 6.53 -5.52
CA ALA A 63 -7.58 7.60 -4.83
C ALA A 63 -7.69 8.85 -5.70
N GLU A 64 -8.51 9.78 -5.27
CA GLU A 64 -8.71 11.08 -5.91
C GLU A 64 -8.51 12.18 -4.87
N ASN A 65 -7.88 13.28 -5.26
CA ASN A 65 -7.74 14.45 -4.40
C ASN A 65 -8.86 15.49 -4.61
N ASP A 66 -8.79 16.58 -3.85
CA ASP A 66 -9.69 17.73 -3.94
C ASP A 66 -9.63 18.46 -5.30
N GLN A 67 -8.59 18.24 -6.10
CA GLN A 67 -8.42 18.79 -7.44
C GLN A 67 -8.96 17.86 -8.54
N GLY A 68 -9.50 16.69 -8.19
CA GLY A 68 -9.96 15.68 -9.14
C GLY A 68 -8.84 14.88 -9.79
N GLU A 69 -7.61 14.97 -9.25
CA GLU A 69 -6.46 14.24 -9.76
C GLU A 69 -6.47 12.82 -9.19
N LEU A 70 -6.28 11.82 -10.07
CA LEU A 70 -6.13 10.44 -9.66
C LEU A 70 -4.71 10.20 -9.12
N ILE A 71 -4.63 9.64 -7.92
CA ILE A 71 -3.40 9.34 -7.20
C ILE A 71 -3.32 7.83 -7.00
N LEU A 72 -2.21 7.23 -7.43
CA LEU A 72 -1.88 5.85 -7.11
C LEU A 72 -1.02 5.82 -5.84
N ILE A 73 -1.49 5.13 -4.80
CA ILE A 73 -0.83 5.01 -3.51
C ILE A 73 -0.48 3.55 -3.29
N GLU A 74 0.81 3.24 -3.20
CA GLU A 74 1.33 1.90 -2.91
C GLU A 74 1.81 1.87 -1.45
N VAL A 75 1.14 1.06 -0.61
CA VAL A 75 1.58 0.84 0.78
C VAL A 75 2.35 -0.46 0.86
N GLN A 76 3.60 -0.38 1.30
CA GLN A 76 4.47 -1.51 1.52
C GLN A 76 5.11 -1.42 2.90
N ASN A 77 5.22 -2.56 3.56
CA ASN A 77 6.02 -2.69 4.78
C ASN A 77 7.22 -3.59 4.47
N SER A 78 8.33 -2.95 4.10
CA SER A 78 9.62 -3.57 3.82
C SER A 78 10.70 -2.96 4.70
N THR A 79 11.84 -3.62 4.84
CA THR A 79 12.98 -3.00 5.53
C THR A 79 13.57 -1.89 4.65
N GLU A 80 14.28 -0.94 5.27
CA GLU A 80 14.93 0.16 4.54
C GLU A 80 15.97 -0.35 3.53
N GLN A 81 16.64 -1.46 3.83
CA GLN A 81 17.58 -2.12 2.93
C GLN A 81 16.88 -2.67 1.67
N ASP A 82 15.69 -3.26 1.83
CA ASP A 82 14.90 -3.77 0.71
C ASP A 82 14.47 -2.67 -0.27
N TYR A 83 14.26 -1.43 0.22
CA TYR A 83 13.88 -0.29 -0.62
C TYR A 83 14.98 0.04 -1.64
N PHE A 84 16.24 0.13 -1.21
CA PHE A 84 17.37 0.40 -2.10
C PHE A 84 17.56 -0.72 -3.13
N HIS A 85 17.47 -1.97 -2.70
CA HIS A 85 17.56 -3.12 -3.60
C HIS A 85 16.43 -3.14 -4.62
N ARG A 86 15.20 -2.77 -4.24
CA ARG A 86 14.06 -2.64 -5.16
C ARG A 86 14.21 -1.53 -6.17
N MET A 87 14.68 -0.35 -5.74
CA MET A 87 14.93 0.74 -6.69
C MET A 87 15.98 0.33 -7.74
N LEU A 88 17.06 -0.32 -7.29
CA LEU A 88 18.11 -0.84 -8.17
C LEU A 88 17.61 -1.94 -9.11
N TYR A 89 16.83 -2.90 -8.60
CA TYR A 89 16.24 -3.96 -9.41
C TYR A 89 15.25 -3.40 -10.44
N GLY A 90 14.36 -2.49 -10.02
CA GLY A 90 13.39 -1.84 -10.90
C GLY A 90 14.05 -1.05 -12.02
N THR A 91 15.09 -0.28 -11.72
CA THR A 91 15.87 0.44 -12.74
C THR A 91 16.61 -0.51 -13.68
N ALA A 92 17.25 -1.56 -13.17
CA ALA A 92 17.95 -2.54 -14.01
C ALA A 92 16.99 -3.29 -14.96
N LYS A 93 15.81 -3.65 -14.47
CA LYS A 93 14.77 -4.34 -15.26
C LYS A 93 14.19 -3.47 -16.37
N LEU A 94 14.20 -2.14 -16.23
CA LEU A 94 13.74 -1.22 -17.29
C LEU A 94 14.76 -1.01 -18.41
N ILE A 95 16.04 -1.26 -18.14
CA ILE A 95 17.14 -1.07 -19.10
C ILE A 95 17.33 -2.32 -19.99
N THR A 96 16.83 -3.48 -19.57
CA THR A 96 16.93 -4.77 -20.30
C THR A 96 15.62 -5.09 -20.99
#